data_AF-A0A6A3M6V5-F1
#
_entry.id   AF-A0A6A3M6V5-F1
#
_cell.length_a   1.000
_cell.length_b   1.000
_cell.length_c   1.000
_cell.angle_alpha   90.00
_cell.angle_beta   90.00
_cell.angle_gamma   90.00
#
_symmetry.space_group_name_H-M   'P 1'
#
loop_
_entity.id
_entity.type
_entity.pdbx_description
1 polymer ?
#
loop_
_entity_poly.entity_id
_entity_poly.type
_entity_poly.pdbx_seq_one_letter_code
_entity_poly.pdbx_strand_id
1 'polypeptide(L)'
;MAPTVEASAESSTPSSAARYQGLAAPSRASARAAHRVRLCYRDEAYRQRTEARAKCLFADASSPTSSSTSALLAKKALKYRKVYDRMTGVDVNDPNFDVFEFLGVDWCKSPSVEASGHV
;
A
#
# COMPACT_ATOMS: atom_id res chain seq x y z
N MET A 1 6.78 69.09 -27.62
CA MET A 1 6.06 68.72 -28.87
C MET A 1 6.03 67.21 -28.96
N ALA A 2 4.84 66.61 -28.91
CA ALA A 2 4.61 65.26 -29.41
C ALA A 2 4.62 65.27 -30.96
N PRO A 3 4.73 64.11 -31.62
CA PRO A 3 3.50 63.41 -31.99
C PRO A 3 3.52 61.88 -31.82
N THR A 4 2.30 61.38 -31.62
CA THR A 4 1.79 60.01 -31.62
C THR A 4 1.80 59.39 -33.02
N VAL A 5 1.99 58.05 -33.14
CA VAL A 5 1.12 57.13 -33.93
C VAL A 5 1.38 55.66 -33.57
N GLU A 6 0.28 54.92 -33.39
CA GLU A 6 0.14 53.47 -33.17
C GLU A 6 0.59 52.60 -34.36
N ALA A 7 0.89 51.31 -34.12
CA ALA A 7 0.17 50.17 -34.75
C ALA A 7 0.75 48.80 -34.34
N SER A 8 -0.15 47.88 -34.00
CA SER A 8 0.03 46.45 -33.72
C SER A 8 0.75 45.66 -34.82
N ALA A 9 1.51 44.62 -34.43
CA ALA A 9 1.45 43.29 -35.05
C ALA A 9 2.11 42.24 -34.16
N GLU A 10 1.47 41.07 -34.14
CA GLU A 10 1.71 39.86 -33.36
C GLU A 10 3.05 39.15 -33.61
N SER A 11 3.25 38.10 -32.79
CA SER A 11 3.90 36.82 -33.13
C SER A 11 5.43 36.80 -32.99
N SER A 12 6.07 35.87 -32.30
CA SER A 12 5.67 34.73 -31.48
C SER A 12 6.91 34.38 -30.66
N THR A 13 6.78 34.21 -29.35
CA THR A 13 7.83 33.58 -28.55
C THR A 13 7.70 32.06 -28.70
N PRO A 14 8.74 31.32 -29.12
CA PRO A 14 8.75 29.90 -28.87
C PRO A 14 9.10 29.71 -27.39
N SER A 15 8.06 29.63 -26.56
CA SER A 15 8.15 29.07 -25.22
C SER A 15 8.58 27.61 -25.38
N SER A 16 9.89 27.38 -25.24
CA SER A 16 10.46 26.05 -25.09
C SER A 16 10.04 25.53 -23.71
N ALA A 17 8.78 25.11 -23.62
CA ALA A 17 8.31 24.19 -22.60
C ALA A 17 8.94 22.84 -22.92
N ALA A 18 10.25 22.73 -22.63
CA ALA A 18 10.93 21.47 -22.47
C ALA A 18 10.13 20.68 -21.45
N ARG A 19 9.33 19.78 -22.00
CA ARG A 19 8.41 18.89 -21.32
C ARG A 19 9.24 18.15 -20.27
N TYR A 20 9.10 18.56 -19.01
CA TYR A 20 9.30 17.62 -17.92
C TYR A 20 8.28 16.52 -18.18
N GLN A 21 8.72 15.46 -18.85
CA GLN A 21 8.01 14.19 -18.88
C GLN A 21 7.96 13.76 -17.42
N GLY A 22 6.90 14.17 -16.73
CA GLY A 22 6.58 13.72 -15.41
C GLY A 22 6.57 12.21 -15.48
N LEU A 23 7.49 11.57 -14.76
CA LEU A 23 7.36 10.16 -14.43
C LEU A 23 5.94 9.98 -13.94
N ALA A 24 5.12 9.30 -14.75
CA ALA A 24 3.72 9.06 -14.41
C ALA A 24 3.70 8.54 -12.98
N ALA A 25 2.96 9.22 -12.10
CA ALA A 25 2.84 8.79 -10.72
C ALA A 25 2.48 7.30 -10.76
N PRO A 26 3.23 6.42 -10.07
CA PRO A 26 3.00 5.00 -10.15
C PRO A 26 1.53 4.74 -9.85
N SER A 27 0.85 4.05 -10.75
CA SER A 27 -0.54 3.65 -10.54
C SER A 27 -0.67 3.04 -9.13
N ARG A 28 -1.80 3.23 -8.45
CA ARG A 28 -2.06 2.60 -7.15
C ARG A 28 -1.79 1.09 -7.17
N ALA A 29 -1.97 0.44 -8.32
CA ALA A 29 -1.62 -0.96 -8.54
C ALA A 29 -0.10 -1.21 -8.50
N SER A 30 0.70 -0.35 -9.13
CA SER A 30 2.17 -0.42 -9.12
C SER A 30 2.76 -0.11 -7.74
N ALA A 31 2.19 0.84 -6.99
CA ALA A 31 2.59 1.11 -5.61
C ALA A 31 2.23 -0.06 -4.67
N ARG A 32 1.10 -0.74 -4.90
CA ARG A 32 0.74 -1.98 -4.18
C ARG A 32 1.73 -3.12 -4.46
N ALA A 33 2.24 -3.24 -5.68
CA ALA A 33 3.24 -4.25 -6.03
C ALA A 33 4.61 -3.99 -5.37
N ALA A 34 4.98 -2.73 -5.15
CA ALA A 34 6.29 -2.35 -4.63
C ALA A 34 6.53 -2.70 -3.14
N HIS A 35 5.48 -2.90 -2.34
CA HIS A 35 5.60 -3.15 -0.89
C HIS A 35 5.18 -4.57 -0.47
N ARG A 36 5.24 -5.54 -1.39
CA ARG A 36 4.83 -6.92 -1.10
C ARG A 36 5.92 -7.69 -0.36
N VAL A 37 5.55 -8.34 0.75
CA VAL A 37 6.41 -9.25 1.52
C VAL A 37 5.96 -10.68 1.27
N ARG A 38 6.90 -11.59 1.04
CA ARG A 38 6.61 -13.02 0.85
C ARG A 38 6.90 -13.80 2.13
N LEU A 39 5.91 -14.53 2.64
CA LEU A 39 6.04 -15.38 3.82
C LEU A 39 5.91 -16.86 3.43
N CYS A 40 6.98 -17.62 3.68
CA CYS A 40 6.98 -19.06 3.47
C CYS A 40 6.46 -19.78 4.72
N TYR A 41 5.59 -20.78 4.55
CA TYR A 41 5.03 -21.54 5.66
C TYR A 41 4.98 -23.05 5.37
N ARG A 42 5.13 -23.87 6.42
CA ARG A 42 5.03 -25.35 6.34
C ARG A 42 3.65 -25.85 6.78
N ASP A 43 3.19 -25.30 7.89
CA ASP A 43 1.97 -25.72 8.58
C ASP A 43 0.82 -24.76 8.26
N GLU A 44 -0.28 -25.31 7.76
CA GLU A 44 -1.49 -24.54 7.47
C GLU A 44 -2.11 -23.96 8.75
N ALA A 45 -2.02 -24.67 9.88
CA ALA A 45 -2.50 -24.16 11.15
C ALA A 45 -1.70 -22.93 11.61
N TYR A 46 -0.40 -22.84 11.27
CA TYR A 46 0.39 -21.62 11.52
C TYR A 46 -0.11 -20.44 10.68
N ARG A 47 -0.41 -20.66 9.40
CA ARG A 47 -0.98 -19.62 8.53
C ARG A 47 -2.31 -19.11 9.09
N GLN A 48 -3.21 -20.02 9.47
CA GLN A 48 -4.52 -19.69 10.06
C GLN A 48 -4.40 -18.91 11.38
N ARG A 49 -3.51 -19.33 12.29
CA ARG A 49 -3.27 -18.59 13.54
C ARG A 49 -2.76 -17.18 13.27
N THR A 50 -1.86 -17.03 12.30
CA THR A 50 -1.35 -15.71 11.91
C THR A 50 -2.47 -14.84 11.38
N GLU A 51 -3.40 -15.40 10.60
CA GLU A 51 -4.57 -14.69 10.06
C GLU A 51 -5.46 -14.16 11.20
N ALA A 52 -5.80 -15.03 12.14
CA ALA A 52 -6.59 -14.66 13.31
C ALA A 52 -5.92 -13.53 14.11
N ARG A 53 -4.59 -13.57 14.28
CA ARG A 53 -3.85 -12.50 14.95
C ARG A 53 -3.82 -11.19 14.15
N ALA A 54 -3.72 -11.27 12.82
CA ALA A 54 -3.82 -10.09 11.98
C ALA A 54 -5.21 -9.45 12.11
N LYS A 55 -6.30 -10.23 12.10
CA LYS A 55 -7.66 -9.73 12.35
C LYS A 55 -7.78 -9.04 13.72
N CYS A 56 -7.23 -9.63 14.78
CA CYS A 56 -7.16 -8.98 16.10
C CYS A 56 -6.40 -7.65 16.07
N LEU A 57 -5.29 -7.55 15.34
CA LEU A 57 -4.54 -6.29 15.19
C LEU A 57 -5.41 -5.19 14.59
N PHE A 58 -6.21 -5.52 13.56
CA PHE A 58 -7.15 -4.58 12.96
C PHE A 58 -8.27 -4.19 13.92
N ALA A 59 -8.84 -5.15 14.67
CA ALA A 59 -9.85 -4.87 15.68
C ALA A 59 -9.31 -3.95 16.79
N ASP A 60 -8.13 -4.24 17.32
CA ASP A 60 -7.44 -3.43 18.33
C ASP A 60 -7.17 -2.01 17.84
N ALA A 61 -6.74 -1.88 16.58
CA ALA A 61 -6.46 -0.58 15.97
C ALA A 61 -7.72 0.23 15.67
N SER A 62 -8.84 -0.44 15.42
CA SER A 62 -10.14 0.17 15.11
C SER A 62 -10.92 0.54 16.36
N SER A 63 -10.57 -0.05 17.52
CA SER A 63 -11.19 0.29 18.80
C SER A 63 -10.84 1.73 19.21
N PRO A 64 -11.83 2.66 19.26
CA PRO A 64 -11.57 4.05 19.62
C PRO A 64 -11.21 4.20 21.10
N THR A 65 -11.73 3.32 21.95
CA THR A 65 -11.59 3.39 23.42
C THR A 65 -10.40 2.60 23.95
N SER A 66 -9.81 1.69 23.17
CA SER A 66 -8.67 0.90 23.64
C SER A 66 -7.38 1.72 23.73
N SER A 67 -6.85 1.78 24.94
CA SER A 67 -5.57 2.42 25.31
C SER A 67 -4.51 1.41 25.73
N SER A 68 -4.76 0.11 25.55
CA SER A 68 -3.77 -0.92 25.85
C SER A 68 -2.51 -0.72 25.01
N THR A 69 -1.36 -1.16 25.52
CA THR A 69 -0.09 -1.09 24.79
C THR A 69 -0.19 -1.77 23.42
N SER A 70 -0.86 -2.93 23.34
CA SER A 70 -1.08 -3.64 22.07
C SER A 70 -1.89 -2.81 21.08
N ALA A 71 -2.98 -2.17 21.53
CA ALA A 71 -3.81 -1.33 20.67
C ALA A 71 -3.07 -0.08 20.20
N LEU A 72 -2.27 0.56 21.07
CA LEU A 72 -1.44 1.70 20.68
C LEU A 72 -0.39 1.32 19.64
N LEU A 73 0.25 0.16 19.79
CA LEU A 73 1.19 -0.37 18.81
C LEU A 73 0.51 -0.71 17.49
N ALA A 74 -0.67 -1.34 17.53
CA ALA A 74 -1.46 -1.65 16.35
C ALA A 74 -1.85 -0.37 15.58
N LYS A 75 -2.37 0.64 16.28
CA LYS A 75 -2.69 1.97 15.70
C LYS A 75 -1.48 2.60 15.02
N LYS A 76 -0.31 2.58 15.69
CA LYS A 76 0.93 3.10 15.12
C LYS A 76 1.38 2.32 13.89
N ALA A 77 1.36 0.99 13.95
CA ALA A 77 1.76 0.12 12.84
C ALA A 77 0.92 0.40 11.58
N LEU A 78 -0.41 0.49 11.73
CA LEU A 78 -1.32 0.80 10.62
C LEU A 78 -1.15 2.22 10.10
N LYS A 79 -0.92 3.20 10.99
CA LYS A 79 -0.65 4.60 10.61
C LYS A 79 0.61 4.73 9.75
N TYR A 80 1.74 4.18 10.19
CA TYR A 80 3.01 4.31 9.46
C TYR A 80 3.02 3.52 8.14
N ARG A 81 2.21 2.45 8.03
CA ARG A 81 1.99 1.71 6.79
C ARG A 81 0.91 2.33 5.88
N LYS A 82 0.38 3.51 6.21
CA LYS A 82 -0.70 4.20 5.48
C LYS A 82 -1.88 3.27 5.18
N VAL A 83 -2.26 2.47 6.16
CA VAL A 83 -3.33 1.47 6.01
C VAL A 83 -4.70 2.12 6.19
N TYR A 84 -4.83 3.10 7.09
CA TYR A 84 -6.09 3.81 7.32
C TYR A 84 -6.68 4.44 6.05
N ASP A 85 -5.84 5.10 5.23
CA ASP A 85 -6.27 5.68 3.94
C ASP A 85 -6.80 4.62 2.96
N ARG A 86 -6.34 3.37 3.10
CA ARG A 86 -6.78 2.23 2.29
C ARG A 86 -8.00 1.53 2.87
N MET A 87 -8.26 1.68 4.17
CA MET A 87 -9.42 1.10 4.85
C MET A 87 -10.69 1.93 4.62
N THR A 88 -10.57 3.18 4.19
CA THR A 88 -11.75 4.01 3.84
C THR A 88 -12.58 3.31 2.76
N GLY A 89 -13.80 2.89 3.10
CA GLY A 89 -14.71 2.18 2.20
C GLY A 89 -14.43 0.68 2.04
N VAL A 90 -13.57 0.09 2.87
CA VAL A 90 -13.30 -1.35 2.89
C VAL A 90 -13.83 -1.93 4.20
N ASP A 91 -14.70 -2.93 4.13
CA ASP A 91 -15.11 -3.67 5.32
C ASP A 91 -14.04 -4.71 5.69
N VAL A 92 -13.22 -4.36 6.68
CA VAL A 92 -12.16 -5.24 7.18
C VAL A 92 -12.66 -6.33 8.13
N ASN A 93 -13.96 -6.32 8.47
CA ASN A 93 -14.59 -7.33 9.30
C ASN A 93 -15.32 -8.41 8.48
N ASP A 94 -15.37 -8.29 7.16
CA ASP A 94 -15.93 -9.32 6.28
C ASP A 94 -15.17 -10.65 6.49
N PRO A 95 -15.88 -11.76 6.76
CA PRO A 95 -15.26 -13.09 6.87
C PRO A 95 -14.37 -13.47 5.68
N ASN A 96 -14.68 -12.99 4.48
CA ASN A 96 -13.96 -13.26 3.24
C ASN A 96 -12.82 -12.25 2.96
N PHE A 97 -12.61 -11.28 3.84
CA PHE A 97 -11.56 -10.28 3.68
C PHE A 97 -10.17 -10.90 3.87
N ASP A 98 -9.36 -10.91 2.81
CA ASP A 98 -7.96 -11.31 2.88
C ASP A 98 -7.10 -10.18 3.47
N VAL A 99 -6.92 -10.26 4.78
CA VAL A 99 -6.10 -9.33 5.57
C VAL A 99 -4.65 -9.29 5.08
N PHE A 100 -4.12 -10.41 4.61
CA PHE A 100 -2.73 -10.50 4.17
C PHE A 100 -2.55 -9.84 2.81
N GLU A 101 -3.42 -10.13 1.86
CA GLU A 101 -3.40 -9.45 0.57
C GLU A 101 -3.50 -7.93 0.75
N PHE A 102 -4.40 -7.48 1.63
CA PHE A 102 -4.56 -6.07 1.95
C PHE A 102 -3.29 -5.45 2.57
N LEU A 103 -2.59 -6.19 3.44
CA LEU A 103 -1.30 -5.79 4.01
C LEU A 103 -0.12 -5.93 3.03
N GLY A 104 -0.34 -6.48 1.83
CA GLY A 104 0.71 -6.76 0.86
C GLY A 104 1.56 -7.96 1.23
N VAL A 105 0.96 -9.02 1.77
CA VAL A 105 1.64 -10.25 2.16
C VAL A 105 1.24 -11.39 1.23
N ASP A 106 2.23 -11.98 0.58
CA ASP A 106 2.09 -13.17 -0.26
C ASP A 106 2.53 -14.40 0.51
N TRP A 107 1.64 -15.38 0.66
CA TRP A 107 1.98 -16.64 1.28
C TRP A 107 2.54 -17.63 0.26
N CYS A 108 3.58 -18.36 0.64
CA CYS A 108 4.14 -19.43 -0.15
C CYS A 108 4.26 -20.69 0.70
N LYS A 109 3.70 -21.80 0.25
CA LYS A 109 3.96 -23.08 0.93
C LYS A 109 5.42 -23.43 0.69
N SER A 110 6.21 -23.54 1.75
CA SER A 110 7.61 -23.95 1.60
C SER A 110 7.62 -25.36 1.02
N PRO A 111 8.48 -25.67 0.04
CA PRO A 111 8.61 -27.02 -0.44
C PRO A 111 8.93 -27.91 0.75
N SER A 112 8.16 -28.99 0.90
CA SER A 112 8.54 -30.05 1.83
C SER A 112 9.93 -30.49 1.39
N VAL A 113 10.90 -30.49 2.31
CA VAL A 113 12.15 -31.20 2.04
C VAL A 113 11.77 -32.67 2.06
N GLU A 114 11.26 -33.18 0.95
CA GLU A 114 11.42 -34.60 0.68
C GLU A 114 12.92 -34.78 0.64
N ALA A 115 13.44 -35.42 1.69
CA ALA A 115 14.83 -35.79 1.76
C ALA A 115 15.11 -36.55 0.46
N SER A 116 15.93 -35.94 -0.41
CA SER A 116 16.62 -36.62 -1.49
C SER A 116 17.58 -37.62 -0.85
N GLY A 117 17.02 -38.69 -0.29
CA GLY A 117 17.72 -39.88 0.14
C GLY A 117 17.97 -40.73 -1.08
N HIS A 118 18.92 -40.29 -1.91
CA HIS A 118 19.61 -41.20 -2.81
C HIS A 118 20.59 -41.98 -1.93
N VAL A 119 20.25 -43.23 -1.62
CA VAL A 119 21.21 -44.26 -1.22
C VAL A 119 21.25 -45.27 -2.36
#